data_AF-A0A832CNL4-F1
#
_entry.id   AF-A0A832CNL4-F1
#
_cell.length_a   1.000
_cell.length_b   1.000
_cell.length_c   1.000
_cell.angle_alpha   90.00
_cell.angle_beta   90.00
_cell.angle_gamma   90.00
#
_symmetry.space_group_name_H-M   'P 1'
#
loop_
_entity.id
_entity.type
_entity.pdbx_description
1 polymer ?
#
loop_
_entity_poly.entity_id
_entity_poly.type
_entity_poly.pdbx_seq_one_letter_code
_entity_poly.pdbx_strand_id
1 'polypeptide(L)' 'MAHVHKLYDYDYKTGTIRLKNKKCPRCGSIMAHHQKPVERWACGKCGYTEFL' A
#
# COMPACT_ATOMS: atom_id res chain seq x y z
N MET A 1 -12.18 4.49 14.42
CA MET A 1 -10.77 4.95 14.48
C MET A 1 -10.02 4.40 13.27
N ALA A 2 -9.22 5.20 12.59
CA ALA A 2 -8.41 4.73 11.47
C ALA A 2 -7.19 3.96 11.99
N HIS A 3 -7.06 2.66 11.67
CA HIS A 3 -5.95 1.80 12.10
C HIS A 3 -4.71 1.96 11.21
N VAL A 4 -4.20 3.19 11.08
CA VAL A 4 -3.11 3.54 10.14
C VAL A 4 -1.82 2.75 10.42
N HIS A 5 -1.53 2.45 11.69
CA HIS A 5 -0.34 1.67 12.08
C HIS A 5 -0.29 0.28 11.44
N LYS A 6 -1.43 -0.32 11.08
CA LYS A 6 -1.49 -1.66 10.46
C LYS A 6 -0.91 -1.70 9.06
N LEU A 7 -0.70 -0.55 8.41
CA LEU A 7 -0.13 -0.43 7.06
C LEU A 7 1.39 -0.62 7.05
N TYR A 8 2.02 -0.61 8.22
CA TYR A 8 3.46 -0.77 8.37
C TYR A 8 3.76 -2.08 9.09
N ASP A 9 4.85 -2.72 8.70
CA ASP A 9 5.50 -3.78 9.45
C ASP A 9 6.71 -3.21 10.18
N TYR A 10 6.88 -3.64 11.42
CA TYR A 10 8.02 -3.28 12.26
C TYR A 10 8.86 -4.52 12.55
N ASP A 11 10.12 -4.49 12.14
CA ASP A 11 11.09 -5.51 12.50
C ASP A 11 11.75 -5.15 13.83
N TYR A 12 11.31 -5.81 14.90
CA TYR A 12 11.84 -5.60 16.25
C TYR A 12 13.31 -6.01 16.42
N LYS A 13 13.87 -6.81 15.51
CA LYS A 13 15.28 -7.22 15.59
C LYS A 13 16.21 -6.13 15.07
N THR A 14 15.81 -5.45 14.00
CA THR A 14 16.63 -4.44 13.33
C THR A 14 16.19 -3.00 13.63
N GLY A 15 15.01 -2.82 14.22
CA GLY A 15 14.39 -1.51 14.44
C GLY A 15 13.88 -0.85 13.15
N THR A 16 13.65 -1.62 12.08
CA THR A 16 13.27 -1.06 10.77
C THR A 16 11.76 -1.08 10.55
N ILE A 17 11.24 0.02 9.98
CA ILE A 17 9.84 0.14 9.58
C ILE A 17 9.74 -0.05 8.06
N ARG A 18 8.86 -0.95 7.62
CA ARG A 18 8.57 -1.19 6.20
C ARG A 18 7.10 -0.96 5.92
N LEU A 19 6.80 -0.36 4.77
CA LEU A 19 5.43 -0.19 4.31
C LEU A 19 4.97 -1.48 3.62
N LYS A 20 3.79 -2.00 3.98
CA LYS A 20 3.25 -3.25 3.39
C LYS A 20 2.93 -3.12 1.91
N ASN A 21 2.38 -1.98 1.53
CA ASN A 21 1.82 -1.75 0.21
C ASN A 21 2.66 -0.76 -0.60
N LYS A 22 2.46 -0.77 -1.92
CA LYS A 22 3.13 0.14 -2.85
C LYS A 22 2.67 1.60 -2.66
N LYS A 23 3.59 2.56 -2.85
CA LYS A 23 3.24 3.99 -2.98
C LYS A 23 2.83 4.31 -4.42
N CYS A 24 1.79 5.12 -4.56
CA CYS A 24 1.32 5.60 -5.85
C CYS A 24 2.37 6.51 -6.51
N PRO A 25 2.78 6.23 -7.76
CA PRO A 25 3.78 7.06 -8.45
C PRO A 25 3.28 8.47 -8.76
N ARG A 26 1.95 8.70 -8.79
CA ARG A 26 1.36 10.00 -9.13
C ARG A 26 1.16 10.92 -7.92
N CYS A 27 0.72 10.39 -6.78
CA CYS A 27 0.32 11.21 -5.63
C CYS A 27 0.95 10.79 -4.30
N GLY A 28 1.81 9.76 -4.29
CA GLY A 28 2.51 9.28 -3.10
C GLY A 28 1.63 8.56 -2.06
N SER A 29 0.32 8.47 -2.28
CA SER A 29 -0.59 7.74 -1.39
C SER A 29 -0.38 6.23 -1.46
N ILE A 30 -0.74 5.51 -0.41
CA ILE A 30 -0.61 4.06 -0.34
C ILE A 30 -1.67 3.42 -1.24
N MET A 31 -1.25 2.55 -2.16
CA MET A 31 -2.14 1.84 -3.07
C MET A 31 -2.72 0.59 -2.39
N ALA A 32 -3.95 0.23 -2.77
CA ALA A 32 -4.56 -1.02 -2.39
C ALA A 32 -4.15 -2.13 -3.37
N HIS A 33 -3.72 -3.27 -2.84
CA HIS A 33 -3.44 -4.46 -3.62
C HIS A 33 -4.71 -5.32 -3.71
N HIS A 34 -5.30 -5.39 -4.90
CA HIS A 34 -6.44 -6.25 -5.15
C HIS A 34 -5.98 -7.47 -5.93
N GLN A 35 -6.09 -8.66 -5.34
CA GLN A 35 -5.62 -9.90 -5.96
C GLN A 35 -6.64 -10.56 -6.89
N LYS A 36 -7.92 -10.17 -6.79
CA LYS A 36 -9.03 -10.75 -7.57
C LYS A 36 -9.92 -9.66 -8.17
N PRO A 37 -10.57 -9.90 -9.33
CA PRO A 37 -10.39 -11.06 -10.23
C PRO A 37 -9.06 -11.03 -11.02
N VAL A 38 -8.50 -9.84 -11.24
CA VAL A 38 -7.16 -9.63 -11.82
C VAL A 38 -6.34 -8.84 -10.81
N GLU A 39 -5.09 -9.26 -10.63
CA GLU A 39 -4.16 -8.62 -9.71
C GLU A 39 -3.88 -7.18 -10.14
N ARG A 40 -4.10 -6.23 -9.23
CA ARG A 40 -3.90 -4.80 -9.52
C ARG A 40 -3.58 -4.00 -8.28
N TRP A 41 -2.85 -2.92 -8.48
CA TRP A 41 -2.67 -1.84 -7.53
C TRP A 41 -3.62 -0.71 -7.87
N ALA A 42 -4.54 -0.37 -6.98
CA ALA A 42 -5.47 0.74 -7.18
C ALA A 42 -5.21 1.85 -6.15
N CYS A 43 -5.14 3.09 -6.61
CA CYS A 43 -5.01 4.27 -5.75
C CYS A 43 -6.38 4.90 -5.51
N GLY A 44 -6.85 4.84 -4.25
CA GLY A 44 -8.13 5.44 -3.86
C GLY A 44 -8.16 6.99 -3.86
N LYS A 45 -7.00 7.66 -3.93
CA LYS A 45 -6.93 9.13 -3.91
C LYS A 45 -7.03 9.76 -5.30
N CYS A 46 -6.25 9.27 -6.27
CA CYS A 46 -6.19 9.85 -7.62
C CYS A 46 -6.77 8.95 -8.71
N GLY A 47 -7.36 7.80 -8.35
CA GLY A 47 -7.98 6.85 -9.29
C GLY A 47 -7.01 6.05 -10.16
N TYR A 48 -5.69 6.25 -9.99
CA TYR A 48 -4.68 5.54 -10.76
C TYR A 48 -4.66 4.05 -10.43
N THR A 49 -4.64 3.21 -11.45
CA THR A 49 -4.62 1.74 -11.32
C THR A 49 -3.50 1.16 -12.18
N GLU A 50 -2.72 0.25 -11.62
CA GLU A 50 -1.72 -0.56 -12.32
C GLU A 50 -2.18 -2.01 -12.26
N PHE A 51 -2.31 -2.65 -13.40
CA PHE A 51 -2.53 -4.09 -13.47
C PHE A 51 -1.18 -4.78 -13.50
N LEU A 52 -1.05 -5.86 -12.73
CA LEU A 52 0.14 -6.72 -12.69
C LEU A 52 0.01 -7.85 -13.70
#